data_AF-A0A9W8HTP3-F1
#
_entry.id   AF-A0A9W8HTP3-F1
#
_cell.length_a   1.000
_cell.length_b   1.000
_cell.length_c   1.000
_cell.angle_alpha   90.00
_cell.angle_beta   90.00
_cell.angle_gamma   90.00
#
_symmetry.space_group_name_H-M   'P 1'
#
loop_
_entity.id
_entity.type
_entity.pdbx_description
1 polymer ?
#
loop_
_entity_poly.entity_id
_entity_poly.type
_entity_poly.pdbx_seq_one_letter_code
_entity_poly.pdbx_strand_id
1 'polypeptide(L)'
;MLHEQHIKRQEKRAQGLMPHRHPWIKQPLHRKLQESAYIDRRSRDAKVACSLRQKIGLDPTIVLGNWSAGMIRYHASIPGKGLRRMFIKHGFRVFHIDKFKTST
;
A
#
# COMPACT_ATOMS: atom_id res chain seq x y z
N MET A 1 -19.75 58.55 7.64
CA MET A 1 -20.62 57.53 6.99
C MET A 1 -19.90 56.62 5.98
N LEU A 2 -18.85 57.07 5.26
CA LEU A 2 -18.10 56.23 4.30
C LEU A 2 -17.13 55.22 4.96
N HIS A 3 -16.63 55.50 6.17
CA HIS A 3 -15.66 54.66 6.87
C HIS A 3 -16.30 53.35 7.41
N GLU A 4 -17.51 53.46 7.97
CA GLU A 4 -18.35 52.34 8.42
C GLU A 4 -18.70 51.35 7.29
N GLN A 5 -18.96 51.87 6.09
CA GLN A 5 -19.27 51.07 4.90
C GLN A 5 -18.07 50.23 4.44
N HIS A 6 -16.86 50.78 4.59
CA HIS A 6 -15.63 50.08 4.22
C HIS A 6 -15.29 48.95 5.20
N ILE A 7 -15.53 49.14 6.50
CA ILE A 7 -15.33 48.11 7.52
C ILE A 7 -16.30 46.94 7.30
N LYS A 8 -17.59 47.24 7.09
CA LYS A 8 -18.62 46.21 6.81
C LYS A 8 -18.37 45.45 5.50
N ARG A 9 -17.73 46.08 4.51
CA ARG A 9 -17.36 45.44 3.23
C ARG A 9 -16.17 44.48 3.37
N GLN A 10 -15.23 44.78 4.26
CA GLN A 10 -14.10 43.90 4.56
C GLN A 10 -14.52 42.72 5.45
N GLU A 11 -15.44 42.95 6.39
CA GLU A 11 -15.98 41.92 7.27
C GLU A 11 -16.82 40.89 6.49
N LYS A 12 -17.63 41.33 5.50
CA LYS A 12 -18.33 40.43 4.58
C LYS A 12 -17.39 39.63 3.66
N ARG A 13 -16.23 40.19 3.27
CA ARG A 13 -15.20 39.45 2.51
C ARG A 13 -14.51 38.39 3.36
N ALA A 14 -14.26 38.68 4.65
CA ALA A 14 -13.69 37.72 5.59
C ALA A 14 -14.67 36.58 5.93
N GLN A 15 -15.97 36.87 6.06
CA GLN A 15 -17.02 35.86 6.29
C GLN A 15 -17.27 34.95 5.08
N GLY A 16 -16.97 35.41 3.85
CA GLY A 16 -17.04 34.59 2.63
C GLY A 16 -15.80 33.71 2.37
N LEU A 17 -14.75 33.80 3.19
CA LEU A 17 -13.46 33.14 2.97
C LEU A 17 -13.13 32.03 3.98
N MET A 18 -14.03 31.70 4.91
CA MET A 18 -13.86 30.51 5.72
C MET A 18 -14.49 29.32 5.00
N PRO A 19 -13.69 28.31 4.56
CA PRO A 19 -14.29 27.10 4.04
C PRO A 19 -15.08 26.48 5.19
N HIS A 20 -16.40 26.40 5.02
CA HIS A 20 -17.27 25.59 5.86
C HIS A 20 -16.72 24.16 5.81
N ARG A 21 -15.93 23.77 6.82
CA ARG A 21 -15.51 22.39 6.98
C ARG A 21 -16.76 21.61 7.35
N HIS A 22 -17.36 20.97 6.35
CA HIS A 22 -18.50 20.08 6.55
C HIS A 22 -18.12 19.01 7.60
N PRO A 23 -18.96 18.75 8.61
CA PRO A 23 -18.69 17.77 9.69
C PRO A 23 -18.47 16.33 9.17
N TRP A 24 -18.76 16.08 7.91
CA TRP A 24 -18.67 14.79 7.22
C TRP A 24 -17.36 14.61 6.44
N ILE A 25 -16.50 15.62 6.34
CA ILE A 25 -15.13 15.47 5.80
C ILE A 25 -14.27 14.85 6.89
N LYS A 26 -14.57 13.58 7.21
CA LYS A 26 -13.76 12.74 8.08
C LYS A 26 -12.53 12.28 7.27
N GLN A 27 -11.54 13.18 7.22
CA GLN A 27 -10.11 12.92 6.97
C GLN A 27 -9.63 12.72 5.51
N PRO A 28 -9.37 13.81 4.75
CA PRO A 28 -8.68 13.73 3.47
C PRO A 28 -7.24 13.19 3.60
N LEU A 29 -6.62 13.32 4.79
CA LEU A 29 -5.26 12.83 5.04
C LEU A 29 -5.17 11.30 5.06
N HIS A 30 -6.11 10.62 5.74
CA HIS A 30 -6.13 9.15 5.81
C HIS A 30 -6.24 8.53 4.42
N ARG A 31 -7.13 9.07 3.58
CA ARG A 31 -7.28 8.61 2.19
C ARG A 31 -5.99 8.83 1.38
N LYS A 32 -5.37 10.00 1.47
CA LYS A 32 -4.10 10.29 0.77
C LYS A 32 -2.97 9.35 1.20
N LEU A 33 -2.86 9.04 2.48
CA LEU A 33 -1.86 8.10 3.00
C LEU A 33 -2.11 6.67 2.50
N GLN A 34 -3.37 6.25 2.39
CA GLN A 34 -3.71 4.95 1.82
C GLN A 34 -3.36 4.87 0.33
N GLU A 35 -3.67 5.94 -0.42
CA GLU A 35 -3.36 6.04 -1.86
C GLU A 35 -1.84 6.03 -2.10
N SER A 36 -1.06 6.81 -1.34
CA SER A 36 0.40 6.80 -1.45
C SER A 36 1.00 5.45 -1.06
N ALA A 37 0.54 4.83 0.03
CA ALA A 37 0.99 3.50 0.44
C ALA A 37 0.73 2.43 -0.62
N TYR A 38 -0.41 2.54 -1.33
CA TYR A 38 -0.73 1.64 -2.44
C TYR A 38 0.24 1.80 -3.62
N ILE A 39 0.52 3.05 -4.02
CA ILE A 39 1.45 3.38 -5.12
C ILE A 39 2.86 2.90 -4.76
N ASP A 40 3.31 3.21 -3.54
CA ASP A 40 4.61 2.81 -3.02
C ASP A 40 4.80 1.31 -3.02
N ARG A 41 3.80 0.56 -2.56
CA ARG A 41 3.85 -0.90 -2.58
C ARG A 41 4.04 -1.42 -4.01
N ARG A 42 3.29 -0.89 -4.98
CA ARG A 42 3.41 -1.29 -6.40
C ARG A 42 4.79 -0.97 -6.97
N SER A 43 5.38 0.17 -6.60
CA SER A 43 6.73 0.56 -7.01
C SER A 43 7.78 -0.37 -6.41
N ARG A 44 7.67 -0.70 -5.12
CA ARG A 44 8.58 -1.64 -4.44
C ARG A 44 8.49 -3.04 -5.02
N ASP A 45 7.28 -3.53 -5.26
CA ASP A 45 7.03 -4.83 -5.90
C ASP A 45 7.71 -4.92 -7.27
N ALA A 46 7.56 -3.88 -8.11
CA ALA A 46 8.21 -3.81 -9.42
C ALA A 46 9.74 -3.78 -9.32
N LYS A 47 10.30 -3.06 -8.34
CA LYS A 47 11.75 -3.03 -8.09
C LYS A 47 12.28 -4.40 -7.69
N VAL A 48 11.56 -5.12 -6.83
CA VAL A 48 11.90 -6.50 -6.45
C VAL A 48 11.88 -7.42 -7.66
N ALA A 49 10.83 -7.38 -8.48
CA ALA A 49 10.76 -8.14 -9.72
C ALA A 49 11.91 -7.84 -10.69
N CYS A 50 12.22 -6.56 -10.90
CA CYS A 50 13.29 -6.12 -11.79
C CYS A 50 14.67 -6.59 -11.30
N SER A 51 14.96 -6.38 -10.01
CA SER A 51 16.21 -6.82 -9.40
C SER A 51 16.39 -8.34 -9.42
N LEU A 52 15.31 -9.13 -9.24
CA LEU A 52 15.38 -10.58 -9.42
C LEU A 52 15.74 -10.96 -10.85
N ARG A 53 15.13 -10.33 -11.85
CA ARG A 53 15.41 -10.61 -13.26
C ARG A 53 16.84 -10.24 -13.64
N GLN A 54 17.37 -9.14 -13.09
CA GLN A 54 18.77 -8.76 -13.31
C GLN A 54 19.75 -9.75 -12.68
N LYS A 55 19.44 -10.27 -11.48
CA LYS A 55 20.35 -11.15 -10.74
C LYS A 55 20.31 -12.61 -11.20
N ILE A 56 19.12 -13.11 -11.53
CA ILE A 56 18.89 -14.55 -11.80
C ILE A 56 18.72 -14.82 -13.30
N GLY A 57 18.25 -13.84 -14.07
CA GLY A 57 17.98 -13.97 -15.49
C GLY A 57 16.52 -13.67 -15.85
N LEU A 58 16.20 -13.79 -17.14
CA LEU A 58 14.92 -13.32 -17.68
C LEU A 58 13.70 -14.08 -17.17
N ASP A 59 13.79 -15.39 -16.95
CA ASP A 59 12.64 -16.23 -16.61
C ASP A 59 12.90 -17.18 -15.42
N PRO A 60 13.10 -16.63 -14.21
CA PRO A 60 13.41 -17.44 -13.05
C PRO A 60 12.13 -18.08 -12.49
N THR A 61 12.24 -19.37 -12.14
CA THR A 61 11.20 -20.09 -11.41
C THR A 61 11.39 -19.87 -9.91
N ILE A 62 10.34 -19.40 -9.23
CA ILE A 62 10.36 -19.12 -7.79
C ILE A 62 9.69 -20.26 -7.03
N VAL A 63 10.40 -20.84 -6.06
CA VAL A 63 9.85 -21.89 -5.18
C VAL A 63 9.81 -21.35 -3.75
N LEU A 64 8.61 -21.22 -3.18
CA LEU A 64 8.40 -20.69 -1.83
C LEU A 64 7.93 -21.80 -0.90
N GLY A 65 8.74 -22.15 0.09
CA GLY A 65 8.37 -23.11 1.12
C GLY A 65 7.71 -22.48 2.34
N ASN A 66 6.86 -23.26 3.01
CA ASN A 66 6.23 -22.90 4.28
C ASN A 66 7.13 -23.23 5.49
N TRP A 67 8.42 -22.90 5.41
CA TRP A 67 9.38 -23.21 6.47
C TRP A 67 9.20 -22.22 7.62
N SER A 68 8.89 -22.72 8.81
CA SER A 68 9.06 -21.93 10.03
C SER A 68 10.56 -21.77 10.27
N ALA A 69 11.04 -20.52 10.33
CA ALA A 69 12.37 -20.28 10.89
C ALA A 69 12.37 -20.85 12.31
N GLY A 70 13.39 -21.63 12.70
CA GLY A 70 13.40 -22.42 13.95
C GLY A 70 13.09 -21.66 15.25
N MET A 71 13.03 -20.33 15.20
CA MET A 71 12.66 -19.43 16.28
C MET A 71 11.14 -19.25 16.48
N ILE A 72 10.30 -19.60 15.50
CA ILE A 72 8.85 -19.36 15.57
C ILE A 72 8.15 -20.65 16.00
N ARG A 73 8.33 -21.04 17.26
CA ARG A 73 7.47 -22.04 17.89
C ARG A 73 6.09 -21.39 18.08
N TYR A 74 5.02 -22.09 17.67
CA TYR A 74 3.61 -21.74 17.92
C TYR A 74 2.92 -20.66 17.05
N HIS A 75 3.55 -20.15 15.98
CA HIS A 75 2.78 -19.40 14.97
C HIS A 75 2.61 -20.24 13.71
N ALA A 76 1.38 -20.29 13.19
CA ALA A 76 1.16 -20.66 11.81
C ALA A 76 2.06 -19.75 10.96
N SER A 77 2.94 -20.37 10.17
CA SER A 77 3.77 -19.66 9.22
C SER A 77 2.86 -18.83 8.32
N ILE A 78 3.09 -17.51 8.32
CA ILE A 78 2.27 -16.57 7.56
C ILE A 78 2.37 -17.00 6.09
N PRO A 79 1.28 -17.46 5.45
CA PRO A 79 1.37 -17.88 4.07
C PRO A 79 1.80 -16.65 3.28
N GLY A 80 2.90 -16.76 2.53
CA GLY A 80 3.45 -15.72 1.66
C GLY A 80 2.53 -15.37 0.47
N LYS A 81 1.20 -15.37 0.67
CA LYS A 81 0.15 -15.13 -0.32
C LYS A 81 0.32 -13.77 -1.00
N GLY A 82 0.70 -12.73 -0.25
CA GLY A 82 1.02 -11.41 -0.81
C GLY A 82 2.21 -11.47 -1.76
N LEU A 83 3.31 -12.07 -1.30
CA LEU A 83 4.54 -12.24 -2.07
C LEU A 83 4.32 -13.09 -3.33
N ARG A 84 3.57 -14.19 -3.23
CA ARG A 84 3.20 -15.04 -4.37
C ARG A 84 2.35 -14.32 -5.40
N ARG A 85 1.32 -13.60 -4.94
CA ARG A 85 0.47 -12.79 -5.84
C ARG A 85 1.30 -11.73 -6.55
N MET A 86 2.24 -11.11 -5.85
CA MET A 86 3.16 -10.14 -6.43
C MET A 86 4.00 -10.79 -7.55
N PHE A 87 4.63 -11.94 -7.29
CA PHE A 87 5.43 -12.64 -8.30
C PHE A 87 4.59 -13.11 -9.50
N ILE A 88 3.40 -13.69 -9.27
CA ILE A 88 2.50 -14.10 -10.36
C ILE A 88 2.10 -12.89 -11.22
N LYS A 89 1.79 -11.75 -10.59
CA LYS A 89 1.44 -10.51 -11.29
C LYS A 89 2.58 -9.98 -12.16
N HIS A 90 3.83 -10.24 -11.79
CA HIS A 90 5.03 -9.87 -12.55
C HIS A 90 5.50 -10.98 -13.53
N GLY A 91 4.69 -12.00 -13.75
CA GLY A 91 4.92 -13.03 -14.77
C GLY A 91 5.95 -14.09 -14.38
N PHE A 92 6.22 -14.28 -13.08
CA PHE A 92 7.09 -15.36 -12.62
C PHE A 92 6.31 -16.68 -12.49
N ARG A 93 6.95 -17.81 -12.80
CA ARG A 93 6.47 -19.13 -12.38
C ARG A 93 6.69 -19.29 -10.87
N VAL A 94 5.63 -19.59 -10.12
CA VAL A 94 5.69 -19.67 -8.65
C VAL A 94 5.14 -21.00 -8.16
N PHE A 95 5.95 -21.75 -7.42
CA PHE A 95 5.57 -22.99 -6.75
C PHE A 95 5.52 -22.81 -5.23
N HIS A 96 4.62 -23.55 -4.57
CA HIS A 96 4.50 -23.61 -3.12
C HIS A 96 4.89 -25.00 -2.62
N ILE A 97 5.88 -25.08 -1.73
CA ILE A 97 6.14 -26.29 -0.95
C ILE A 97 5.43 -26.18 0.40
N ASP A 98 4.42 -27.01 0.60
CA ASP A 98 3.71 -27.12 1.87
C ASP A 98 4.09 -28.42 2.56
N LYS A 99 4.91 -28.32 3.62
CA LYS A 99 5.37 -29.47 4.40
C LYS A 99 4.22 -30.23 5.06
N PHE A 100 3.11 -29.56 5.38
CA PHE A 100 1.99 -30.16 6.10
C PHE A 100 0.94 -30.77 5.17
N LYS A 101 1.15 -30.69 3.85
CA LYS A 101 0.33 -31.33 2.82
C LYS A 101 1.08 -32.46 2.10
N THR A 102 1.89 -33.22 2.80
CA THR A 102 2.33 -34.53 2.30
C THR A 102 1.18 -35.52 2.48
N SER A 103 0.69 -36.00 1.34
CA SER A 103 -0.33 -37.05 1.07
C SER A 103 -0.91 -37.80 2.27
N THR A 104 -2.25 -37.86 2.32
CA THR A 104 -2.98 -39.01 2.87
C THR A 104 -2.75 -40.24 2.00
#